data_AF-A0A120FEV9-F1
#
_entry.id   AF-A0A120FEV9-F1
#
_cell.length_a   1.000
_cell.length_b   1.000
_cell.length_c   1.000
_cell.angle_alpha   90.00
_cell.angle_beta   90.00
_cell.angle_gamma   90.00
#
_symmetry.space_group_name_H-M   'P 1'
#
loop_
_entity.id
_entity.type
_entity.pdbx_description
1 polymer ?
#
loop_
_entity_poly.entity_id
_entity_poly.type
_entity_poly.pdbx_seq_one_letter_code
_entity_poly.pdbx_strand_id
1 'polypeptide(L)'
;MKFPMVVALSSAAAFLGTGGYAVLPKFVTAPIQRSFAAPTQPMIIDNGVIVQRGTACNIKGNVSIESGDRIYHVPGQHYYEATKISPQYGERWFCSEQEAREAGWRKAGY
;
A
#
# COMPACT_ATOMS: atom_id res chain seq x y z
N MET A 1 -23.81 40.85 22.92
CA MET A 1 -22.99 39.76 22.34
C MET A 1 -23.72 38.91 21.28
N LYS A 2 -24.99 39.19 20.92
CA LYS A 2 -25.80 38.34 20.02
C LYS A 2 -25.64 38.65 18.51
N PHE A 3 -25.30 39.89 18.16
CA PHE A 3 -25.15 40.36 16.78
C PHE A 3 -24.12 39.60 15.93
N PRO A 4 -22.86 39.36 16.39
CA PRO A 4 -21.86 38.72 15.53
C PRO A 4 -22.20 37.27 15.19
N MET A 5 -22.84 36.54 16.11
CA MET A 5 -23.29 35.16 15.88
C MET A 5 -24.39 35.08 14.82
N VAL A 6 -25.35 36.01 14.86
CA VAL A 6 -26.44 36.05 13.85
C VAL A 6 -25.88 36.39 12.46
N VAL A 7 -24.95 37.34 12.37
CA VAL A 7 -24.32 37.71 11.09
C VAL A 7 -23.50 36.56 10.52
N ALA A 8 -22.76 35.82 11.36
CA ALA A 8 -21.98 34.68 10.93
C ALA A 8 -22.89 33.56 10.37
N LEU A 9 -23.98 33.25 11.07
CA LEU A 9 -24.95 32.22 10.63
C LEU A 9 -25.65 32.61 9.33
N SER A 10 -26.10 33.86 9.20
CA SER A 10 -26.77 34.34 7.98
C SER A 10 -25.83 34.34 6.78
N SER A 11 -24.57 34.75 6.97
CA SER A 11 -23.55 34.74 5.91
C SER A 11 -23.26 33.32 5.42
N ALA A 12 -23.16 32.36 6.34
CA ALA A 12 -22.93 30.96 5.99
C ALA A 12 -24.10 30.35 5.20
N ALA A 13 -25.34 30.64 5.61
CA ALA A 13 -26.54 30.16 4.90
C ALA A 13 -26.62 30.73 3.47
N ALA A 14 -26.32 32.02 3.29
CA ALA A 14 -26.29 32.65 1.97
C ALA A 14 -25.20 32.07 1.06
N PHE A 15 -24.01 31.80 1.61
CA PHE A 15 -22.89 31.22 0.86
C PHE A 15 -23.19 29.80 0.38
N LEU A 16 -23.84 28.98 1.21
CA LEU A 16 -24.26 27.63 0.84
C LEU A 16 -25.41 27.64 -0.17
N GLY A 17 -26.42 28.49 0.02
CA GLY A 17 -27.59 28.56 -0.86
C GLY A 17 -27.31 29.07 -2.28
N THR A 18 -26.26 29.87 -2.46
CA THR A 18 -25.86 30.40 -3.78
C THR A 18 -24.84 29.54 -4.52
N GLY A 19 -24.42 28.41 -3.94
CA GLY A 19 -23.42 27.55 -4.58
C GLY A 19 -21.97 27.98 -4.35
N GLY A 20 -21.70 28.89 -3.40
CA GLY A 20 -20.35 29.36 -3.08
C GLY A 20 -19.38 28.24 -2.69
N TYR A 21 -19.90 27.10 -2.21
CA TYR A 21 -19.12 25.90 -1.93
C TYR A 21 -18.37 25.35 -3.15
N ALA A 22 -18.81 25.66 -4.38
CA ALA A 22 -18.12 25.24 -5.61
C ALA A 22 -16.78 25.96 -5.84
N VAL A 23 -16.55 27.10 -5.16
CA VAL A 23 -15.31 27.87 -5.26
C VAL A 23 -14.28 27.41 -4.22
N LEU A 24 -14.69 26.56 -3.27
CA LEU A 24 -13.78 25.99 -2.29
C LEU A 24 -12.82 25.01 -2.97
N PRO A 25 -11.54 25.00 -2.55
CA PRO A 25 -10.59 24.05 -3.11
C PRO A 25 -11.01 22.62 -2.78
N LYS A 26 -10.75 21.71 -3.71
CA LYS A 26 -11.25 20.32 -3.72
C LYS A 26 -10.96 19.54 -2.43
N PHE A 27 -9.95 19.91 -1.65
CA PHE A 27 -9.63 19.26 -0.37
C PHE A 27 -10.63 19.58 0.76
N VAL A 28 -11.44 20.64 0.62
CA VAL A 28 -12.47 21.04 1.61
C VAL A 28 -13.81 20.38 1.30
N THR A 29 -14.12 20.20 0.01
CA THR A 29 -15.40 19.66 -0.48
C THR A 29 -15.34 18.18 -0.86
N ALA A 30 -14.16 17.61 -1.07
CA ALA A 30 -14.03 16.17 -1.22
C ALA A 30 -14.48 15.49 0.09
N PRO A 31 -15.28 14.41 0.01
CA PRO A 31 -15.46 13.56 1.17
C PRO A 31 -14.08 13.16 1.67
N ILE A 32 -13.92 13.07 2.99
CA ILE A 32 -12.76 12.44 3.63
C ILE A 32 -12.83 10.96 3.25
N GLN A 33 -12.50 10.63 2.00
CA GLN A 33 -12.19 9.30 1.57
C GLN A 33 -10.81 9.05 2.16
N ARG A 34 -10.79 8.75 3.48
CA ARG A 34 -9.71 7.98 4.06
C ARG A 34 -9.47 6.85 3.08
N SER A 35 -8.24 6.75 2.61
CA SER A 35 -7.74 5.70 1.74
C SER A 35 -7.77 4.33 2.43
N PHE A 36 -8.84 4.00 3.16
CA PHE A 36 -9.31 2.64 3.37
C PHE A 36 -9.92 2.17 2.05
N ALA A 37 -9.09 2.09 1.01
CA ALA A 37 -9.31 1.05 0.02
C ALA A 37 -9.29 -0.24 0.84
N ALA A 38 -10.47 -0.80 1.12
CA ALA A 38 -10.57 -2.13 1.66
C ALA A 38 -9.69 -3.02 0.75
N PRO A 39 -8.76 -3.82 1.30
CA PRO A 39 -7.98 -4.72 0.48
C PRO A 39 -8.99 -5.55 -0.32
N THR A 40 -8.96 -5.43 -1.64
CA THR A 40 -9.84 -6.14 -2.58
C THR A 40 -9.57 -7.64 -2.62
N GLN A 41 -8.74 -8.14 -1.71
CA GLN A 41 -8.50 -9.55 -1.53
C GLN A 41 -9.40 -10.07 -0.41
N PRO A 42 -10.27 -11.06 -0.71
CA PRO A 42 -11.03 -11.71 0.34
C PRO A 42 -10.05 -12.31 1.36
N MET A 43 -10.22 -11.97 2.64
CA MET A 43 -9.58 -12.71 3.73
C MET A 43 -10.09 -14.15 3.66
N ILE A 44 -9.20 -15.09 3.30
CA ILE A 44 -9.53 -16.51 3.31
C ILE A 44 -9.30 -17.00 4.74
N ILE A 45 -10.33 -17.61 5.33
CA ILE A 45 -10.24 -18.28 6.63
C ILE A 45 -9.57 -19.64 6.37
N ASP A 46 -8.29 -19.76 6.74
CA ASP A 46 -7.64 -21.07 6.84
C ASP A 46 -7.59 -21.45 8.34
N ASN A 47 -8.17 -22.60 8.68
CA ASN A 47 -8.17 -23.17 10.04
C ASN A 47 -8.62 -22.23 11.18
N GLY A 48 -9.52 -21.28 10.90
CA GLY A 48 -10.16 -20.43 11.92
C GLY A 48 -9.36 -19.21 12.37
N VAL A 49 -8.27 -18.84 11.67
CA VAL A 49 -7.49 -17.62 11.94
C VAL A 49 -7.68 -16.62 10.80
N ILE A 50 -7.96 -15.35 11.12
CA ILE A 50 -7.92 -14.23 10.17
C ILE A 50 -6.46 -13.97 9.75
N VAL A 51 -6.04 -14.56 8.63
CA VAL A 51 -4.71 -14.32 8.06
C VAL A 51 -4.72 -13.00 7.26
N GLN A 52 -4.32 -11.90 7.90
CA GLN A 52 -3.96 -10.68 7.18
C GLN A 52 -2.68 -10.92 6.39
N ARG A 53 -2.71 -11.35 5.11
CA ARG A 53 -1.52 -11.46 4.21
C ARG A 53 -0.19 -11.78 4.96
N GLY A 54 -0.28 -12.75 5.86
CA GLY A 54 0.77 -13.11 6.83
C GLY A 54 1.16 -14.56 6.69
N THR A 55 0.64 -15.23 5.66
CA THR A 55 1.12 -16.52 5.18
C THR A 55 2.37 -16.27 4.34
N ALA A 56 3.53 -16.38 5.01
CA ALA A 56 4.90 -16.43 4.49
C ALA A 56 5.09 -15.84 3.08
N CYS A 57 5.63 -14.63 3.02
CA CYS A 57 6.06 -14.04 1.75
C CYS A 57 7.08 -14.99 1.08
N ASN A 58 6.64 -15.69 0.04
CA ASN A 58 7.33 -16.85 -0.54
C ASN A 58 8.26 -16.46 -1.70
N ILE A 59 8.48 -15.17 -1.95
CA ILE A 59 9.42 -14.74 -2.98
C ILE A 59 10.72 -14.38 -2.30
N LYS A 60 11.77 -15.11 -2.62
CA LYS A 60 13.09 -14.99 -2.00
C LYS A 60 13.93 -14.00 -2.78
N GLY A 61 14.24 -12.84 -2.21
CA GLY A 61 15.14 -11.86 -2.80
C GLY A 61 16.59 -12.02 -2.31
N ASN A 62 17.46 -12.60 -3.13
CA ASN A 62 18.91 -12.71 -2.92
C ASN A 62 19.71 -11.56 -3.56
N VAL A 63 20.75 -11.07 -2.87
CA VAL A 63 21.68 -10.07 -3.40
C VAL A 63 23.02 -10.74 -3.65
N SER A 64 23.46 -10.78 -4.90
CA SER A 64 24.77 -11.31 -5.24
C SER A 64 25.86 -10.42 -4.62
N ILE A 65 26.63 -10.95 -3.66
CA ILE A 65 27.68 -10.18 -2.98
C ILE A 65 28.79 -9.74 -3.95
N GLU A 66 29.06 -10.55 -4.98
CA GLU A 66 30.11 -10.27 -5.97
C GLU A 66 29.71 -9.21 -7.00
N SER A 67 28.47 -9.27 -7.52
CA SER A 67 28.00 -8.35 -8.58
C SER A 67 27.09 -7.22 -8.10
N GLY A 68 26.58 -7.31 -6.87
CA GLY A 68 25.55 -6.40 -6.34
C GLY A 68 24.17 -6.60 -6.96
N ASP A 69 23.97 -7.66 -7.75
CA ASP A 69 22.72 -7.93 -8.43
C ASP A 69 21.61 -8.31 -7.44
N ARG A 70 20.44 -7.69 -7.60
CA ARG A 70 19.23 -7.99 -6.83
C ARG A 70 18.34 -8.94 -7.60
N ILE A 71 18.28 -10.19 -7.20
CA ILE A 71 17.59 -11.26 -7.92
C ILE A 71 16.52 -11.88 -7.01
N TYR A 72 15.29 -11.99 -7.50
CA TYR A 72 14.23 -12.68 -6.77
C TYR A 72 13.93 -14.06 -7.38
N HIS A 73 13.65 -15.01 -6.50
CA HIS A 73 13.26 -16.37 -6.82
C HIS A 73 11.81 -16.62 -6.41
N VAL A 74 11.07 -17.30 -7.27
CA VAL A 74 9.68 -17.72 -7.02
C VAL A 74 9.61 -19.23 -6.75
N PRO A 75 8.60 -19.70 -5.99
CA PRO A 75 8.38 -21.12 -5.78
C PRO A 75 8.28 -21.88 -7.11
N GLY A 76 8.97 -23.02 -7.22
CA GLY A 76 9.02 -23.84 -8.45
C GLY A 76 10.23 -23.59 -9.36
N GLN A 77 11.11 -22.63 -9.04
CA GLN A 77 12.41 -22.49 -9.71
C GLN A 77 13.46 -23.44 -9.14
N HIS A 78 14.40 -23.90 -9.98
CA HIS A 78 15.48 -24.83 -9.60
C HIS A 78 16.27 -24.37 -8.38
N TYR A 79 16.65 -23.09 -8.34
CA TYR A 79 17.45 -22.55 -7.24
C TYR A 79 16.62 -22.04 -6.07
N TYR A 80 15.28 -22.12 -6.11
CA TYR A 80 14.45 -21.55 -5.06
C TYR A 80 14.74 -22.17 -3.68
N GLU A 81 14.90 -23.49 -3.60
CA GLU A 81 15.17 -24.17 -2.33
C GLU A 81 16.60 -23.91 -1.83
N ALA A 82 17.56 -23.83 -2.74
CA ALA A 82 18.96 -23.57 -2.43
C ALA A 82 19.19 -22.14 -1.93
N THR A 83 18.44 -21.17 -2.46
CA THR A 83 18.55 -19.76 -2.05
C THR A 83 18.13 -19.59 -0.59
N LYS A 84 19.06 -19.13 0.24
CA LYS A 84 18.84 -18.77 1.64
C LYS A 84 18.98 -17.26 1.77
N ILE A 85 17.99 -16.65 2.40
CA ILE A 85 17.92 -15.20 2.54
C ILE A 85 18.59 -14.78 3.84
N SER A 86 19.54 -13.87 3.71
CA SER A 86 20.38 -13.34 4.77
C SER A 86 20.18 -11.82 4.87
N PRO A 87 19.32 -11.33 5.79
CA PRO A 87 18.99 -9.91 5.92
C PRO A 87 20.19 -8.98 6.12
N GLN A 88 21.29 -9.50 6.66
CA GLN A 88 22.54 -8.76 6.86
C GLN A 88 23.15 -8.22 5.56
N TYR A 89 22.84 -8.82 4.41
CA TYR A 89 23.30 -8.38 3.08
C TYR A 89 22.21 -7.60 2.32
N GLY A 90 21.12 -7.21 2.98
CA GLY A 90 19.99 -6.53 2.35
C GLY A 90 19.04 -7.46 1.59
N GLU A 91 19.19 -8.76 1.77
CA GLU A 91 18.29 -9.79 1.22
C GLU A 91 16.97 -9.80 1.99
N ARG A 92 15.87 -10.06 1.30
CA ARG A 92 14.54 -10.06 1.94
C ARG A 92 13.52 -10.89 1.18
N TRP A 93 12.43 -11.20 1.87
CA TRP A 93 11.27 -11.83 1.26
C TRP A 93 10.29 -10.79 0.72
N PHE A 94 9.67 -11.11 -0.40
CA PHE A 94 8.60 -10.35 -1.03
C PHE A 94 7.32 -11.18 -1.06
N CYS A 95 6.19 -10.49 -1.01
CA CYS A 95 4.89 -11.16 -1.01
C CYS A 95 4.31 -11.21 -2.43
N SER A 96 4.87 -10.44 -3.39
CA SER A 96 4.52 -10.49 -4.81
C SER A 96 5.70 -10.17 -5.73
N GLU A 97 5.68 -10.71 -6.96
CA GLU A 97 6.70 -10.42 -7.99
C GLU A 97 6.68 -8.93 -8.41
N GLN A 98 5.52 -8.28 -8.26
CA GLN A 98 5.37 -6.86 -8.51
C GLN A 98 6.16 -6.04 -7.49
N GLU A 99 6.00 -6.34 -6.20
CA GLU A 99 6.72 -5.66 -5.12
C GLU A 99 8.24 -5.82 -5.27
N ALA A 100 8.71 -7.02 -5.64
CA ALA A 100 10.13 -7.25 -5.91
C ALA A 100 10.62 -6.39 -7.08
N ARG A 101 9.87 -6.31 -8.17
CA ARG A 101 10.21 -5.47 -9.33
C ARG A 101 10.21 -3.97 -9.01
N GLU A 102 9.22 -3.50 -8.26
CA GLU A 102 9.12 -2.11 -7.79
C GLU A 102 10.28 -1.75 -6.86
N ALA A 103 10.74 -2.71 -6.06
CA ALA A 103 11.95 -2.60 -5.25
C ALA A 103 13.26 -2.64 -6.08
N GLY A 104 13.17 -2.78 -7.41
CA GLY A 104 14.33 -2.82 -8.31
C GLY A 104 15.04 -4.18 -8.34
N TRP A 105 14.30 -5.27 -8.16
CA TRP A 105 14.80 -6.65 -8.26
C TRP A 105 14.41 -7.28 -9.59
N ARG A 106 15.31 -8.08 -10.16
CA ARG A 106 15.06 -8.83 -11.40
C ARG A 106 14.70 -10.28 -11.10
N LYS A 107 13.92 -10.91 -11.98
CA LYS A 107 13.57 -12.34 -11.85
C LYS A 107 14.81 -13.20 -12.07
N ALA A 108 14.98 -14.25 -11.28
CA ALA A 108 15.99 -15.27 -11.55
C ALA A 108 15.70 -15.95 -12.89
N GLY A 109 16.73 -16.03 -13.74
CA GLY A 109 16.72 -16.87 -14.94
C GLY A 109 16.77 -18.34 -14.56
N TYR A 110 16.34 -19.20 -15.48
CA TYR A 110 16.37 -20.65 -15.34
C TYR A 110 17.81 -21.17 -15.29
#